data_AF-A0A7W8ES02-F1
#
_entry.id   AF-A0A7W8ES02-F1
#
_cell.length_a   1.000
_cell.length_b   1.000
_cell.length_c   1.000
_cell.angle_alpha   90.00
_cell.angle_beta   90.00
_cell.angle_gamma   90.00
#
_symmetry.space_group_name_H-M   'P 1'
#
loop_
_entity.id
_entity.type
_entity.pdbx_description
1 polymer ?
#
loop_
_entity_poly.entity_id
_entity_poly.type
_entity_poly.pdbx_seq_one_letter_code
_entity_poly.pdbx_strand_id
1 'polypeptide(L)'
;MRVLHQKQNCAPHFAEIEVDFEPAAEGFVFEVARGLTVAYEPAEDLPRFFAAAAAGIEEQLGLPEHGVVTATRAVLRRARADPFGSHELAFKIAGYLAARKALERTGVPRP
;
A
#
# COMPACT_ATOMS: atom_id res chain seq x y z
N MET A 1 5.64 5.28 5.97
CA MET A 1 6.24 5.62 4.64
C MET A 1 5.16 6.07 3.67
N ARG A 2 5.27 7.26 3.05
CA ARG A 2 4.20 7.88 2.25
C ARG A 2 4.38 7.64 0.74
N VAL A 3 3.33 7.15 0.08
CA VAL A 3 3.26 6.91 -1.37
C VAL A 3 2.05 7.60 -1.96
N LEU A 4 2.29 8.36 -3.02
CA LEU A 4 1.26 8.89 -3.90
C LEU A 4 1.33 8.11 -5.23
N HIS A 5 0.24 7.45 -5.60
CA HIS A 5 0.04 6.91 -6.93
C HIS A 5 -0.94 7.80 -7.69
N GLN A 6 -0.45 8.47 -8.73
CA GLN A 6 -1.26 9.27 -9.65
C GLN A 6 -0.83 8.95 -11.08
N LYS A 7 -1.71 8.30 -11.86
CA LYS A 7 -1.50 8.08 -13.30
C LYS A 7 -2.48 8.94 -14.10
N GLN A 8 -1.95 9.83 -14.92
CA GLN A 8 -2.73 10.68 -15.83
C GLN A 8 -2.85 9.98 -17.20
N ASN A 9 -3.97 9.30 -17.43
CA ASN A 9 -4.41 8.84 -18.75
C ASN A 9 -5.95 8.97 -18.80
N CYS A 10 -6.62 8.65 -19.93
CA CYS A 10 -8.07 8.80 -20.09
C CYS A 10 -8.96 8.13 -19.01
N ALA A 11 -8.39 7.28 -18.15
CA ALA A 11 -8.93 6.90 -16.85
C ALA A 11 -7.91 7.29 -15.76
N PRO A 12 -8.19 8.30 -14.92
CA PRO A 12 -7.27 8.68 -13.85
C PRO A 12 -7.16 7.53 -12.83
N HIS A 13 -5.94 7.19 -12.41
CA HIS A 13 -5.72 6.35 -11.23
C HIS A 13 -5.20 7.24 -10.12
N PHE A 14 -5.91 7.28 -9.00
CA PHE A 14 -5.52 8.04 -7.83
C PHE A 14 -5.67 7.20 -6.56
N ALA A 15 -4.58 7.07 -5.83
CA ALA A 15 -4.56 6.59 -4.46
C ALA A 15 -3.33 7.17 -3.76
N GLU A 16 -3.52 7.77 -2.60
CA GLU A 16 -2.42 8.16 -1.72
C GLU A 16 -2.52 7.35 -0.43
N ILE A 17 -1.45 6.67 -0.05
CA ILE A 17 -1.39 5.88 1.18
C ILE A 17 -0.10 6.15 1.94
N GLU A 18 -0.15 6.00 3.24
CA GLU A 18 1.02 5.95 4.10
C GLU A 18 1.00 4.67 4.90
N VAL A 19 2.03 3.85 4.75
CA VAL A 19 2.15 2.53 5.36
C VAL A 19 3.46 2.43 6.12
N ASP A 20 3.39 1.98 7.36
CA ASP A 20 4.57 1.59 8.14
C ASP A 20 4.80 0.09 7.97
N PHE A 21 6.05 -0.29 7.71
CA PHE A 21 6.47 -1.68 7.58
C PHE A 21 7.30 -2.06 8.80
N GLU A 22 6.82 -3.05 9.54
CA GLU A 22 7.45 -3.59 10.74
C GLU A 22 7.74 -5.09 10.49
N PRO A 23 8.83 -5.65 11.06
CA PRO A 23 9.00 -7.10 11.08
C PRO A 23 7.83 -7.78 11.78
N ALA A 24 7.34 -8.90 11.23
CA ALA A 24 6.35 -9.76 11.88
C ALA A 24 6.98 -11.09 12.30
N ALA A 25 6.31 -11.80 13.21
CA ALA A 25 6.73 -13.13 13.64
C ALA A 25 6.59 -14.18 12.51
N GLU A 26 5.51 -14.08 11.72
CA GLU A 26 5.20 -14.99 10.62
C GLU A 26 4.33 -14.29 9.57
N GLY A 27 4.57 -14.62 8.30
CA GLY A 27 3.71 -14.24 7.18
C GLY A 27 3.54 -12.74 6.96
N PHE A 28 2.49 -12.38 6.24
CA PHE A 28 2.09 -11.00 6.00
C PHE A 28 0.85 -10.65 6.83
N VAL A 29 0.91 -9.52 7.53
CA VAL A 29 -0.22 -8.98 8.29
C VAL A 29 -0.46 -7.55 7.86
N PHE A 30 -1.70 -7.23 7.48
CA PHE A 30 -2.12 -5.87 7.17
C PHE A 30 -3.06 -5.33 8.24
N GLU A 31 -2.78 -4.14 8.74
CA GLU A 31 -3.59 -3.46 9.74
C GLU A 31 -3.93 -2.04 9.32
N VAL A 32 -5.11 -1.58 9.70
CA VAL A 32 -5.48 -0.18 9.60
C VAL A 32 -5.27 0.49 10.95
N ALA A 33 -4.51 1.58 10.98
CA ALA A 33 -4.24 2.30 12.22
C ALA A 33 -5.55 2.75 12.89
N ARG A 34 -5.63 2.56 14.21
CA ARG A 34 -6.79 3.01 15.00
C ARG A 34 -7.00 4.51 14.81
N GLY A 35 -8.24 4.91 14.51
CA GLY A 35 -8.60 6.31 14.30
C GLY A 35 -8.22 6.86 12.94
N LEU A 36 -7.82 6.03 11.96
CA LEU A 36 -7.68 6.48 10.58
C LEU A 36 -9.02 7.00 10.06
N THR A 37 -9.10 8.30 9.79
CA THR A 37 -10.22 8.93 9.10
C THR A 37 -9.84 9.26 7.67
N VAL A 38 -10.60 8.76 6.70
CA VAL A 38 -10.44 9.11 5.28
C VAL A 38 -11.64 9.92 4.84
N ALA A 39 -11.40 11.16 4.39
CA ALA A 39 -12.44 11.99 3.80
C ALA A 39 -12.68 11.51 2.35
N TYR A 40 -13.59 10.55 2.18
CA TYR A 40 -13.99 9.99 0.90
C TYR A 40 -15.43 9.50 0.98
N GLU A 41 -16.20 9.75 -0.08
CA GLU A 41 -17.54 9.21 -0.26
C GLU A 41 -17.63 8.47 -1.60
N PRO A 42 -18.24 7.28 -1.65
CA PRO A 42 -18.94 6.63 -0.53
C PRO A 42 -17.98 5.87 0.42
N ALA A 43 -18.14 6.06 1.73
CA ALA A 43 -17.25 5.47 2.73
C ALA A 43 -17.23 3.92 2.73
N GLU A 44 -18.28 3.28 2.22
CA GLU A 44 -18.40 1.81 2.05
C GLU A 44 -17.39 1.21 1.07
N ASP A 45 -16.75 2.03 0.22
CA ASP A 45 -15.70 1.59 -0.69
C ASP A 45 -14.33 1.50 -0.02
N LEU A 46 -14.15 2.17 1.13
CA LEU A 46 -12.83 2.23 1.77
C LEU A 46 -12.30 0.84 2.18
N PRO A 47 -13.11 -0.08 2.74
CA PRO A 47 -12.64 -1.43 3.04
C PRO A 47 -12.11 -2.18 1.81
N ARG A 48 -12.77 -2.08 0.65
CA ARG A 48 -12.30 -2.74 -0.58
C ARG A 48 -11.02 -2.11 -1.12
N PHE A 49 -10.88 -0.79 -0.99
CA PHE A 49 -9.65 -0.09 -1.37
C PHE A 49 -8.47 -0.49 -0.48
N PHE A 50 -8.69 -0.62 0.83
CA PHE A 50 -7.64 -1.07 1.75
C PHE A 50 -7.24 -2.52 1.54
N ALA A 51 -8.21 -3.41 1.26
CA ALA A 51 -7.93 -4.79 0.88
C ALA A 51 -7.12 -4.87 -0.42
N ALA A 52 -7.45 -4.03 -1.41
CA ALA A 52 -6.68 -3.96 -2.65
C ALA A 52 -5.24 -3.48 -2.42
N ALA A 53 -5.03 -2.47 -1.56
CA ALA A 53 -3.70 -2.03 -1.16
C ALA A 53 -2.91 -3.14 -0.44
N ALA A 54 -3.55 -3.88 0.47
CA ALA A 54 -2.93 -5.02 1.15
C ALA A 54 -2.48 -6.10 0.15
N ALA A 55 -3.35 -6.46 -0.82
CA ALA A 55 -3.01 -7.41 -1.86
C ALA A 55 -1.83 -6.95 -2.73
N GLY A 56 -1.75 -5.65 -3.05
CA GLY A 56 -0.62 -5.10 -3.78
C GLY A 56 0.71 -5.15 -2.99
N ILE A 57 0.64 -4.93 -1.68
CA ILE A 57 1.80 -5.06 -0.77
C ILE A 57 2.27 -6.52 -0.74
N GLU A 58 1.35 -7.44 -0.47
CA GLU A 58 1.65 -8.87 -0.36
C GLU A 58 2.24 -9.43 -1.65
N GLU A 59 1.67 -9.07 -2.81
CA GLU A 59 2.17 -9.44 -4.13
C GLU A 59 3.63 -8.99 -4.32
N GLN A 60 3.94 -7.73 -3.99
CA GLN A 60 5.30 -7.21 -4.11
C GLN A 60 6.26 -7.90 -3.15
N LEU A 61 5.87 -8.13 -1.89
CA LEU A 61 6.73 -8.80 -0.89
C LEU A 61 6.99 -10.27 -1.24
N GLY A 62 6.04 -10.92 -1.92
CA GLY A 62 6.12 -12.32 -2.33
C GLY A 62 6.90 -12.57 -3.63
N LEU A 63 7.39 -11.54 -4.31
CA LEU A 63 8.16 -11.74 -5.55
C LEU A 63 9.44 -12.55 -5.28
N PRO A 64 9.74 -13.59 -6.10
CA PRO A 64 10.92 -14.44 -5.91
C PRO A 64 12.25 -13.68 -5.92
N GLU A 65 12.29 -12.52 -6.57
CA GLU A 65 13.44 -11.63 -6.69
C GLU A 65 13.95 -11.11 -5.34
N HIS A 66 13.11 -11.16 -4.28
CA HIS A 66 13.48 -10.72 -2.94
C HIS A 66 14.20 -11.81 -2.13
N GLY A 67 14.28 -13.05 -2.63
CA GLY A 67 15.11 -14.14 -2.07
C GLY A 67 14.70 -14.67 -0.69
N VAL A 68 13.87 -13.94 0.07
CA VAL A 68 13.34 -14.30 1.38
C VAL A 68 11.90 -13.80 1.49
N VAL A 69 10.97 -14.69 1.83
CA VAL A 69 9.61 -14.30 2.25
C VAL A 69 9.76 -13.49 3.54
N THR A 70 9.59 -12.18 3.45
CA THR A 70 9.80 -11.29 4.60
C THR A 70 8.54 -11.31 5.45
N ALA A 71 8.61 -11.92 6.64
CA ALA A 71 7.54 -11.81 7.62
C ALA A 71 7.36 -10.32 7.98
N THR A 72 6.26 -9.73 7.54
CA THR A 72 6.06 -8.28 7.54
C THR A 72 4.67 -7.90 8.01
N ARG A 73 4.62 -6.93 8.91
CA ARG A 73 3.42 -6.23 9.32
C ARG A 73 3.36 -4.88 8.63
N ALA A 74 2.31 -4.62 7.88
CA ALA A 74 2.04 -3.36 7.22
C ALA A 74 0.90 -2.62 7.92
N VAL A 75 1.15 -1.43 8.46
CA VAL A 75 0.15 -0.61 9.16
C VAL A 75 -0.19 0.62 8.32
N LEU A 76 -1.43 0.69 7.81
CA LEU A 76 -1.94 1.84 7.08
C LEU A 76 -2.22 3.01 8.04
N ARG A 77 -1.40 4.05 7.99
CA ARG A 77 -1.46 5.26 8.83
C ARG A 77 -2.27 6.39 8.21
N ARG A 78 -2.31 6.46 6.88
CA ARG A 78 -3.01 7.49 6.13
C ARG A 78 -3.52 6.90 4.83
N ALA A 79 -4.70 7.33 4.40
CA ALA A 79 -5.18 7.10 3.06
C ALA A 79 -5.94 8.34 2.56
N ARG A 80 -5.86 8.56 1.26
CA ARG A 80 -6.67 9.54 0.53
C ARG A 80 -7.16 8.91 -0.75
N ALA A 81 -8.45 9.09 -1.00
CA ALA A 81 -9.12 8.72 -2.22
C ALA A 81 -9.83 9.94 -2.81
N ASP A 82 -10.17 9.89 -4.09
CA ASP A 82 -11.03 10.86 -4.75
C ASP A 82 -12.07 10.17 -5.64
N PRO A 83 -13.27 10.75 -5.84
CA PRO A 83 -14.38 10.06 -6.51
C PRO A 83 -14.15 9.70 -7.98
N PHE A 84 -13.17 10.33 -8.65
CA PHE A 84 -12.95 10.17 -10.08
C PHE A 84 -11.79 9.22 -10.39
N GLY A 85 -10.76 9.21 -9.55
CA GLY A 85 -9.55 8.45 -9.76
C GLY A 85 -9.37 7.23 -8.86
N SER A 86 -10.12 7.14 -7.74
CA SER A 86 -9.93 6.05 -6.79
C SER A 86 -10.79 4.84 -7.11
N HIS A 87 -10.12 3.69 -7.17
CA HIS A 87 -10.72 2.37 -7.32
C HIS A 87 -9.71 1.32 -6.83
N GLU A 88 -10.14 0.06 -6.75
CA GLU A 88 -9.33 -1.05 -6.22
C GLU A 88 -7.96 -1.16 -6.91
N LEU A 89 -7.91 -1.12 -8.25
CA LEU A 89 -6.64 -1.17 -8.98
C LEU A 89 -5.69 0.00 -8.63
N ALA A 90 -6.20 1.22 -8.41
CA ALA A 90 -5.35 2.36 -8.03
C ALA A 90 -4.72 2.13 -6.64
N PHE A 91 -5.50 1.63 -5.70
CA PHE A 91 -5.02 1.26 -4.36
C PHE A 91 -4.07 0.06 -4.37
N LYS A 92 -4.33 -0.95 -5.19
CA LYS A 92 -3.42 -2.08 -5.40
C LYS A 92 -2.06 -1.61 -5.90
N ILE A 93 -2.03 -0.75 -6.91
CA ILE A 93 -0.77 -0.20 -7.42
C ILE A 93 -0.07 0.65 -6.33
N ALA A 94 -0.81 1.44 -5.56
CA ALA A 94 -0.22 2.21 -4.46
C ALA A 94 0.42 1.31 -3.39
N GLY A 95 -0.24 0.20 -3.02
CA GLY A 95 0.29 -0.82 -2.12
C GLY A 95 1.57 -1.46 -2.62
N TYR A 96 1.55 -1.92 -3.88
CA TYR A 96 2.73 -2.48 -4.56
C TYR A 96 3.92 -1.51 -4.54
N LEU A 97 3.68 -0.24 -4.89
CA LEU A 97 4.73 0.79 -4.88
C LEU A 97 5.24 1.11 -3.47
N ALA A 98 4.41 1.01 -2.43
CA ALA A 98 4.82 1.17 -1.04
C ALA A 98 5.78 0.08 -0.59
N ALA A 99 5.44 -1.19 -0.85
CA ALA A 99 6.30 -2.31 -0.55
C ALA A 99 7.62 -2.26 -1.33
N ARG A 100 7.57 -1.94 -2.63
CA ARG A 100 8.78 -1.86 -3.47
C ARG A 100 9.76 -0.82 -2.94
N LYS A 101 9.28 0.38 -2.63
CA LYS A 101 10.11 1.46 -2.07
C LYS A 101 10.60 1.15 -0.65
N ALA A 102 9.87 0.34 0.13
CA ALA A 102 10.35 -0.12 1.43
C ALA A 102 11.55 -1.06 1.25
N LEU A 103 11.46 -2.03 0.33
CA LEU A 103 12.55 -2.95 0.00
C LEU A 103 13.78 -2.26 -0.60
N GLU A 104 13.57 -1.26 -1.47
CA GLU A 104 14.64 -0.43 -2.03
C GLU A 104 15.48 0.26 -0.92
N ARG A 105 14.87 0.58 0.23
CA ARG A 105 15.56 1.21 1.36
C ARG A 105 16.29 0.22 2.27
N THR A 106 15.82 -1.02 2.37
CA THR A 106 16.50 -2.07 3.13
C THR A 106 17.70 -2.65 2.38
N GLY A 107 17.75 -2.50 1.05
CA GLY A 107 18.76 -3.08 0.16
C GLY A 107 20.04 -2.27 -0.11
N VAL A 108 20.32 -1.16 0.60
CA VAL A 108 21.53 -0.34 0.34
C VAL A 108 22.30 0.02 1.61
N PRO A 109 23.50 -0.54 1.85
CA PRO A 109 24.62 0.25 2.37
C PRO A 109 25.12 1.12 1.22
N ARG A 110 25.09 2.45 1.36
CA ARG A 110 25.70 3.33 0.35
C ARG A 110 27.20 3.44 0.66
N PRO A 111 28.10 3.24 -0.31
CA PRO A 111 29.51 3.59 -0.16
C PRO A 111 29.70 5.10 0.00
#